data_AF-A0A958SZA1-F1
#
_entry.id   AF-A0A958SZA1-F1
#
_cell.length_a   1.000
_cell.length_b   1.000
_cell.length_c   1.000
_cell.angle_alpha   90.00
_cell.angle_beta   90.00
_cell.angle_gamma   90.00
#
_symmetry.space_group_name_H-M   'P 1'
#
loop_
_entity.id
_entity.type
_entity.pdbx_description
1 polymer ?
#
loop_
_entity_poly.entity_id
_entity_poly.type
_entity_poly.pdbx_seq_one_letter_code
_entity_poly.pdbx_strand_id
1 'polypeptide(L)'
;VIGLIAGGDSAIRKAVEFAEDSTAQAWKDLSDYAISNKDIVIGIAASGTTPYVIGGLQKCNENGIATGCITCNQNSPLSLTAQFPVEVVVGPEFVTGSSRMKAGTAQKLVLNMITTATMVQLGHVKGNKMVDMQLSNNKLVDRGIKMLIKELNIEEAEAERLLKKFGNVRSALNNYSHGN
;
A
#
# COMPACT_ATOMS: atom_id res chain seq x y z
N VAL A 1 5.66 1.99 -3.54
CA VAL A 1 4.49 1.08 -3.49
C VAL A 1 3.80 1.15 -4.84
N ILE A 2 3.59 0.02 -5.49
CA ILE A 2 3.01 -0.09 -6.83
C ILE A 2 1.87 -1.12 -6.76
N GLY A 3 0.76 -0.87 -7.45
CA GLY A 3 -0.33 -1.81 -7.60
C GLY A 3 -0.36 -2.35 -9.03
N LEU A 4 -0.42 -3.67 -9.17
CA LEU A 4 -0.59 -4.36 -10.45
C LEU A 4 -1.93 -5.09 -10.45
N ILE A 5 -2.54 -5.21 -11.62
CA ILE A 5 -3.82 -5.89 -11.83
C ILE A 5 -3.73 -6.72 -13.11
N ALA A 6 -4.24 -7.95 -13.05
CA ALA A 6 -4.33 -8.80 -14.21
C ALA A 6 -5.14 -8.11 -15.33
N GLY A 7 -4.57 -8.05 -16.53
CA GLY A 7 -5.16 -7.33 -17.68
C GLY A 7 -4.74 -5.86 -17.80
N GLY A 8 -3.92 -5.35 -16.87
CA GLY A 8 -3.35 -4.00 -16.92
C GLY A 8 -4.34 -2.88 -16.59
N ASP A 9 -3.96 -1.63 -16.87
CA ASP A 9 -4.72 -0.44 -16.47
C ASP A 9 -6.19 -0.41 -16.94
N SER A 10 -6.50 -1.06 -18.07
CA SER A 10 -7.87 -1.16 -18.57
C SER A 10 -8.79 -1.92 -17.59
N ALA A 11 -8.23 -2.89 -16.86
CA ALA A 11 -8.91 -3.72 -15.86
C ALA A 11 -9.44 -2.92 -14.66
N ILE A 12 -8.90 -1.72 -14.41
CA ILE A 12 -9.34 -0.84 -13.32
C ILE A 12 -10.80 -0.41 -13.51
N ARG A 13 -11.23 -0.21 -14.77
CA ARG A 13 -12.58 0.29 -15.08
C ARG A 13 -13.48 -0.78 -15.66
N LYS A 14 -12.93 -1.75 -16.37
CA LYS A 14 -13.68 -2.82 -17.04
C LYS A 14 -12.93 -4.13 -16.87
N ALA A 15 -13.59 -5.15 -16.33
CA ALA A 15 -12.99 -6.47 -16.21
C ALA A 15 -12.51 -6.97 -17.58
N VAL A 16 -11.32 -7.57 -17.61
CA VAL A 16 -10.74 -8.21 -18.79
C VAL A 16 -10.93 -9.72 -18.61
N GLU A 17 -11.70 -10.33 -19.49
CA GLU A 17 -11.97 -11.78 -19.41
C GLU A 17 -10.66 -12.58 -19.51
N PHE A 18 -10.58 -13.68 -18.74
CA PHE A 18 -9.45 -14.62 -18.70
C PHE A 18 -8.09 -14.07 -18.26
N ALA A 19 -8.00 -12.78 -17.92
CA ALA A 19 -6.75 -12.18 -17.47
C ALA A 19 -6.21 -12.84 -16.19
N GLU A 20 -7.11 -13.25 -15.30
CA GLU A 20 -6.79 -13.88 -14.02
C GLU A 20 -6.33 -15.35 -14.14
N ASP A 21 -6.59 -15.99 -15.28
CA ASP A 21 -6.28 -17.41 -15.53
C ASP A 21 -4.85 -17.64 -16.02
N SER A 22 -4.13 -16.58 -16.41
CA SER A 22 -2.77 -16.68 -16.93
C SER A 22 -1.74 -16.86 -15.82
N THR A 23 -1.10 -18.03 -15.73
CA THR A 23 -0.04 -18.31 -14.74
C THR A 23 1.27 -17.56 -15.00
N ALA A 24 1.50 -17.08 -16.23
CA ALA A 24 2.77 -16.45 -16.61
C ALA A 24 2.71 -14.92 -16.65
N GLN A 25 1.52 -14.32 -16.75
CA GLN A 25 1.39 -12.88 -17.02
C GLN A 25 1.90 -12.04 -15.85
N ALA A 26 1.64 -12.43 -14.61
CA ALA A 26 2.11 -11.69 -13.43
C ALA A 26 3.63 -11.51 -13.41
N TRP A 27 4.40 -12.53 -13.84
CA TRP A 27 5.85 -12.42 -13.90
C TRP A 27 6.31 -11.41 -14.96
N LYS A 28 5.63 -11.37 -16.11
CA LYS A 28 5.92 -10.36 -17.15
C LYS A 28 5.63 -8.96 -16.61
N ASP A 29 4.45 -8.78 -16.01
CA ASP A 29 4.04 -7.50 -15.45
C ASP A 29 5.01 -7.03 -14.35
N LEU A 30 5.49 -7.94 -13.49
CA LEU A 30 6.51 -7.64 -12.48
C LEU A 30 7.87 -7.30 -13.10
N SER A 31 8.24 -7.99 -14.19
CA SER A 31 9.53 -7.78 -14.88
C SER A 31 9.62 -6.40 -15.53
N ASP A 32 8.50 -5.83 -15.98
CA ASP A 32 8.42 -4.48 -16.54
C ASP A 32 8.80 -3.39 -15.51
N TYR A 33 8.72 -3.71 -14.22
CA TYR A 33 9.15 -2.84 -13.11
C TYR A 33 10.54 -3.21 -12.55
N ALA A 34 11.29 -4.08 -13.24
CA ALA A 34 12.60 -4.55 -12.82
C ALA A 34 12.63 -5.11 -11.38
N ILE A 35 11.64 -5.95 -11.05
CA ILE A 35 11.52 -6.58 -9.73
C ILE A 35 12.81 -7.29 -9.30
N SER A 36 13.17 -7.17 -8.03
CA SER A 36 14.41 -7.70 -7.47
C SER A 36 14.24 -8.26 -6.05
N ASN A 37 15.30 -8.84 -5.48
CA ASN A 37 15.34 -9.30 -4.10
C ASN A 37 15.31 -8.16 -3.04
N LYS A 38 15.31 -6.90 -3.48
CA LYS A 38 15.09 -5.73 -2.61
C LYS A 38 13.61 -5.39 -2.47
N ASP A 39 12.76 -6.06 -3.23
CA ASP A 39 11.33 -5.84 -3.26
C ASP A 39 10.59 -6.94 -2.49
N ILE A 40 9.35 -6.65 -2.14
CA ILE A 40 8.40 -7.62 -1.60
C ILE A 40 7.14 -7.62 -2.47
N VAL A 41 6.68 -8.82 -2.84
CA VAL A 41 5.46 -9.00 -3.65
C VAL A 41 4.34 -9.55 -2.77
N ILE A 42 3.19 -8.87 -2.77
CA ILE A 42 2.02 -9.28 -2.00
C ILE A 42 0.92 -9.72 -2.99
N GLY A 43 0.66 -11.02 -3.05
CA GLY A 43 -0.42 -11.56 -3.87
C GLY A 43 -1.78 -11.44 -3.20
N ILE A 44 -2.79 -10.95 -3.91
CA ILE A 44 -4.13 -10.70 -3.35
C ILE A 44 -5.16 -11.49 -4.15
N ALA A 45 -5.78 -12.49 -3.53
CA ALA A 45 -6.91 -13.22 -4.11
C ALA A 45 -7.83 -13.73 -3.02
N ALA A 46 -9.11 -13.31 -3.05
CA ALA A 46 -10.08 -13.71 -2.05
C ALA A 46 -10.28 -15.23 -2.04
N SER A 47 -10.37 -15.85 -3.23
CA SER A 47 -10.46 -17.30 -3.39
C SER A 47 -9.20 -18.04 -2.93
N GLY A 48 -8.03 -17.38 -3.04
CA GLY A 48 -6.73 -18.01 -2.83
C GLY A 48 -6.33 -19.01 -3.91
N THR A 49 -7.05 -19.05 -5.03
CA THR A 49 -6.83 -20.00 -6.13
C THR A 49 -6.51 -19.34 -7.48
N THR A 50 -6.47 -18.01 -7.55
CA THR A 50 -6.28 -17.26 -8.80
C THR A 50 -4.92 -17.54 -9.44
N PRO A 51 -4.87 -18.14 -10.65
CA PRO A 51 -3.62 -18.58 -11.30
C PRO A 51 -2.60 -17.45 -11.53
N TYR A 52 -3.07 -16.26 -11.95
CA TYR A 52 -2.21 -15.08 -12.13
C TYR A 52 -1.39 -14.77 -10.86
N VAL A 53 -2.06 -14.74 -9.71
CA VAL A 53 -1.42 -14.38 -8.44
C VAL A 53 -0.47 -15.47 -7.97
N ILE A 54 -0.89 -16.73 -8.07
CA ILE A 54 -0.07 -17.88 -7.65
C ILE A 54 1.18 -18.00 -8.51
N GLY A 55 1.03 -17.94 -9.84
CA GLY A 55 2.15 -18.05 -10.77
C GLY A 55 3.16 -16.90 -10.60
N GLY A 56 2.68 -15.69 -10.31
CA GLY A 56 3.54 -14.56 -9.93
C GLY A 56 4.37 -14.84 -8.68
N LEU A 57 3.75 -15.30 -7.59
CA LEU A 57 4.45 -15.61 -6.34
C LEU A 57 5.41 -16.80 -6.47
N GLN A 58 5.04 -17.84 -7.22
CA GLN A 58 5.93 -18.96 -7.53
C GLN A 58 7.21 -18.47 -8.21
N LYS A 59 7.08 -17.62 -9.24
CA LYS A 59 8.24 -17.02 -9.91
C LYS A 59 9.06 -16.12 -8.99
N CYS A 60 8.42 -15.33 -8.13
CA CYS A 60 9.13 -14.56 -7.12
C CYS A 60 9.96 -15.45 -6.17
N ASN A 61 9.38 -16.53 -5.67
CA ASN A 61 10.08 -17.48 -4.79
C ASN A 61 11.26 -18.15 -5.49
N GLU A 62 11.09 -18.59 -6.75
CA GLU A 62 12.18 -19.16 -7.57
C GLU A 62 13.36 -18.20 -7.73
N ASN A 63 13.10 -16.89 -7.70
CA ASN A 63 14.11 -15.83 -7.85
C ASN A 63 14.56 -15.22 -6.51
N GLY A 64 14.18 -15.82 -5.37
CA GLY A 64 14.60 -15.36 -4.04
C GLY A 64 14.01 -14.00 -3.63
N ILE A 65 12.86 -13.62 -4.18
CA ILE A 65 12.14 -12.38 -3.85
C ILE A 65 11.19 -12.68 -2.68
N ALA A 66 11.10 -11.75 -1.72
CA ALA A 66 10.22 -11.92 -0.57
C ALA A 66 8.75 -11.89 -1.01
N THR A 67 7.94 -12.81 -0.48
CA THR A 67 6.54 -12.98 -0.88
C THR A 67 5.58 -13.00 0.31
N GLY A 68 4.49 -12.25 0.21
CA GLY A 68 3.36 -12.31 1.11
C GLY A 68 2.06 -12.55 0.34
N CYS A 69 0.98 -12.86 1.04
CA CYS A 69 -0.34 -12.88 0.41
C CYS A 69 -1.47 -12.43 1.33
N ILE A 70 -2.60 -12.07 0.73
CA ILE A 70 -3.86 -11.82 1.42
C ILE A 70 -4.96 -12.65 0.76
N THR A 71 -5.55 -13.57 1.52
CA THR A 71 -6.62 -14.45 1.06
C THR A 71 -7.69 -14.64 2.13
N CYS A 72 -8.87 -15.12 1.74
CA CYS A 72 -10.00 -15.33 2.67
C CYS A 72 -10.36 -16.80 2.88
N ASN A 73 -9.53 -17.72 2.37
CA ASN A 73 -9.64 -19.16 2.59
C ASN A 73 -8.37 -19.71 3.24
N GLN A 74 -8.55 -20.54 4.27
CA GLN A 74 -7.44 -21.20 4.95
C GLN A 74 -6.76 -22.23 4.05
N ASN A 75 -5.44 -22.37 4.18
CA ASN A 75 -4.63 -23.35 3.48
C ASN A 75 -4.86 -23.33 1.96
N SER A 76 -5.17 -22.15 1.42
CA SER A 76 -5.38 -21.98 -0.02
C SER A 76 -4.06 -22.16 -0.79
N PRO A 77 -4.09 -22.55 -2.07
CA PRO A 77 -2.88 -22.63 -2.89
C PRO A 77 -2.01 -21.36 -2.84
N LEU A 78 -2.65 -20.18 -2.79
CA LEU A 78 -1.98 -18.90 -2.61
C LEU A 78 -1.23 -18.80 -1.27
N SER A 79 -1.90 -19.14 -0.16
CA SER A 79 -1.29 -19.11 1.18
C SER A 79 -0.10 -20.04 1.32
N LEU A 80 -0.18 -21.24 0.73
CA LEU A 80 0.89 -22.23 0.74
C LEU A 80 2.08 -21.83 -0.14
N THR A 81 1.85 -20.94 -1.10
CA THR A 81 2.90 -20.41 -1.98
C THR A 81 3.64 -19.23 -1.33
N ALA A 82 2.97 -18.41 -0.53
CA ALA A 82 3.59 -17.21 0.05
C ALA A 82 4.48 -17.54 1.27
N GLN A 83 5.59 -16.82 1.43
CA GLN A 83 6.45 -16.94 2.62
C GLN A 83 5.78 -16.34 3.88
N PHE A 84 5.02 -15.25 3.70
CA PHE A 84 4.30 -14.55 4.77
C PHE A 84 2.78 -14.52 4.47
N PRO A 85 2.04 -15.61 4.72
CA PRO A 85 0.61 -15.66 4.42
C PRO A 85 -0.22 -14.88 5.43
N VAL A 86 -1.19 -14.09 4.93
CA VAL A 86 -2.26 -13.48 5.74
C VAL A 86 -3.60 -14.05 5.29
N GLU A 87 -4.17 -14.90 6.13
CA GLU A 87 -5.47 -15.55 5.91
C GLU A 87 -6.55 -14.87 6.76
N VAL A 88 -7.51 -14.22 6.11
CA VAL A 88 -8.61 -13.52 6.78
C VAL A 88 -9.93 -14.21 6.45
N VAL A 89 -10.28 -15.21 7.24
CA VAL A 89 -11.52 -15.99 7.05
C VAL A 89 -12.73 -15.14 7.42
N VAL A 90 -13.44 -14.64 6.42
CA VAL A 90 -14.64 -13.81 6.60
C VAL A 90 -15.95 -14.60 6.56
N GLY A 91 -15.88 -15.90 6.29
CA GLY A 91 -17.05 -16.77 6.09
C GLY A 91 -17.80 -16.49 4.78
N PRO A 92 -18.93 -17.19 4.53
CA PRO A 92 -19.68 -17.09 3.28
C PRO A 92 -20.24 -15.69 3.05
N GLU A 93 -20.19 -15.20 1.82
CA GLU A 93 -20.74 -13.89 1.46
C GLU A 93 -22.27 -13.89 1.46
N PHE A 94 -22.88 -12.73 1.69
CA PHE A 94 -24.34 -12.60 1.65
C PHE A 94 -24.89 -12.92 0.25
N VAL A 95 -24.26 -12.36 -0.78
CA VAL A 95 -24.45 -12.80 -2.16
C VAL A 95 -23.40 -13.86 -2.45
N THR A 96 -23.82 -15.10 -2.66
CA THR A 96 -22.93 -16.24 -2.89
C THR A 96 -21.87 -15.92 -3.95
N GLY A 97 -20.60 -16.05 -3.57
CA GLY A 97 -19.46 -15.79 -4.46
C GLY A 97 -19.10 -14.31 -4.67
N SER A 98 -19.87 -13.35 -4.15
CA SER A 98 -19.59 -11.92 -4.30
C SER A 98 -18.50 -11.43 -3.34
N SER A 99 -17.26 -11.90 -3.56
CA SER A 99 -16.09 -11.61 -2.74
C SER A 99 -15.72 -10.12 -2.66
N ARG A 100 -16.25 -9.27 -3.55
CA ARG A 100 -16.13 -7.81 -3.44
C ARG A 100 -16.74 -7.22 -2.15
N MET A 101 -17.53 -8.01 -1.41
CA MET A 101 -18.18 -7.62 -0.16
C MET A 101 -17.23 -7.75 1.04
N LYS A 102 -17.36 -8.79 1.87
CA LYS A 102 -16.57 -8.92 3.10
C LYS A 102 -15.10 -9.18 2.79
N ALA A 103 -14.79 -10.05 1.83
CA ALA A 103 -13.41 -10.36 1.47
C ALA A 103 -12.67 -9.13 0.94
N GLY A 104 -13.29 -8.36 0.04
CA GLY A 104 -12.74 -7.08 -0.44
C GLY A 104 -12.54 -6.05 0.68
N THR A 105 -13.49 -5.97 1.62
CA THR A 105 -13.36 -5.11 2.81
C THR A 105 -12.17 -5.53 3.68
N ALA A 106 -12.04 -6.83 3.94
CA ALA A 106 -10.92 -7.38 4.71
C ALA A 106 -9.58 -7.08 4.03
N GLN A 107 -9.47 -7.32 2.72
CA GLN A 107 -8.27 -7.02 1.95
C GLN A 107 -7.87 -5.55 2.04
N LYS A 108 -8.84 -4.62 1.93
CA LYS A 108 -8.58 -3.18 2.11
C LYS A 108 -8.03 -2.87 3.51
N LEU A 109 -8.61 -3.45 4.56
CA LEU A 109 -8.15 -3.21 5.93
C LEU A 109 -6.73 -3.72 6.14
N VAL A 110 -6.41 -4.92 5.65
CA VAL A 110 -5.06 -5.48 5.73
C VAL A 110 -4.04 -4.63 4.97
N LEU A 111 -4.35 -4.21 3.73
CA LEU A 111 -3.47 -3.35 2.94
C LEU A 111 -3.22 -1.99 3.63
N ASN A 112 -4.26 -1.41 4.23
CA ASN A 112 -4.14 -0.20 5.03
C ASN A 112 -3.21 -0.41 6.23
N MET A 113 -3.33 -1.55 6.93
CA MET A 113 -2.45 -1.89 8.06
C MET A 113 -1.00 -2.05 7.62
N ILE A 114 -0.74 -2.83 6.56
CA ILE A 114 0.62 -3.07 6.04
C ILE A 114 1.28 -1.75 5.67
N THR A 115 0.64 -0.94 4.82
CA THR A 115 1.23 0.32 4.35
C THR A 115 1.39 1.34 5.46
N THR A 116 0.40 1.49 6.35
CA THR A 116 0.48 2.44 7.47
C THR A 116 1.55 2.03 8.48
N ALA A 117 1.59 0.76 8.88
CA ALA A 117 2.58 0.27 9.83
C ALA A 117 4.01 0.42 9.27
N THR A 118 4.22 0.09 7.99
CA THR A 118 5.52 0.29 7.32
C THR A 118 5.91 1.76 7.32
N MET A 119 5.01 2.68 6.96
CA MET A 119 5.32 4.12 6.94
C MET A 119 5.60 4.68 8.34
N VAL A 120 4.95 4.16 9.38
CA VAL A 120 5.27 4.48 10.78
C VAL A 120 6.67 4.01 11.14
N GLN A 121 7.05 2.76 10.80
CA GLN A 121 8.37 2.22 11.11
C GLN A 121 9.50 2.91 10.33
N LEU A 122 9.24 3.37 9.10
CA LEU A 122 10.16 4.20 8.32
C LEU A 122 10.25 5.65 8.84
N GLY A 123 9.50 5.98 9.89
CA GLY A 123 9.55 7.27 10.57
C GLY A 123 8.72 8.36 9.90
N HIS A 124 7.93 8.08 8.85
CA HIS A 124 7.09 9.07 8.15
C HIS A 124 5.93 9.63 8.99
N VAL A 125 5.72 9.07 10.19
CA VAL A 125 4.72 9.49 11.17
C VAL A 125 5.43 9.80 12.49
N LYS A 126 5.16 10.98 13.07
CA LYS A 126 5.65 11.38 14.40
C LYS A 126 4.46 11.44 15.37
N GLY A 127 4.45 10.58 16.38
CA GLY A 127 3.26 10.37 17.21
C GLY A 127 2.10 9.86 16.34
N ASN A 128 1.08 10.69 16.14
CA ASN A 128 -0.05 10.41 15.25
C ASN A 128 -0.12 11.39 14.06
N LYS A 129 0.96 12.11 13.76
CA LYS A 129 1.01 13.17 12.72
C LYS A 129 1.79 12.70 11.49
N MET A 130 1.20 12.89 10.33
CA MET A 130 1.84 12.65 9.03
C MET A 130 2.74 13.84 8.67
N VAL A 131 4.03 13.75 9.00
CA VAL A 131 4.99 14.86 8.86
C VAL A 131 5.57 15.00 7.45
N ASP A 132 5.47 13.94 6.63
CA ASP A 132 5.92 13.93 5.22
C ASP A 132 4.76 14.01 4.22
N MET A 133 3.66 14.62 4.65
CA MET A 133 2.50 14.82 3.79
C MET A 133 2.85 15.73 2.61
N GLN A 134 2.47 15.32 1.40
CA GLN A 134 2.57 16.17 0.21
C GLN A 134 1.51 17.26 0.25
N LEU A 135 1.93 18.53 0.15
CA LEU A 135 1.05 19.70 0.20
C LEU A 135 0.39 19.97 -1.16
N SER A 136 -0.44 19.05 -1.64
CA SER A 136 -1.02 19.09 -3.00
C SER A 136 -2.29 19.93 -3.14
N ASN A 137 -2.86 20.42 -2.04
CA ASN A 137 -4.07 21.26 -2.04
C ASN A 137 -4.16 22.09 -0.75
N ASN A 138 -5.01 23.12 -0.77
CA ASN A 138 -5.17 24.07 0.33
C ASN A 138 -5.45 23.39 1.68
N LYS A 139 -6.33 22.38 1.72
CA LYS A 139 -6.61 21.62 2.96
C LYS A 139 -5.37 20.97 3.56
N LEU A 140 -4.46 20.45 2.72
CA LEU A 140 -3.21 19.84 3.20
C LEU A 140 -2.19 20.91 3.62
N VAL A 141 -2.18 22.06 2.94
CA VAL A 141 -1.40 23.24 3.35
C VAL A 141 -1.85 23.73 4.73
N ASP A 142 -3.15 23.98 4.92
CA ASP A 142 -3.74 24.42 6.19
C ASP A 142 -3.45 23.43 7.33
N ARG A 143 -3.51 22.13 7.03
CA ARG A 143 -3.15 21.09 8.00
C ARG A 143 -1.68 21.16 8.38
N GLY A 144 -0.78 21.37 7.41
CA GLY A 144 0.64 21.57 7.67
C GLY A 144 0.91 22.79 8.55
N ILE A 145 0.25 23.91 8.26
CA ILE A 145 0.37 25.17 9.01
C ILE A 145 -0.02 24.94 10.46
N LYS A 146 -1.20 24.36 10.70
CA LYS A 146 -1.69 24.01 12.04
C LYS A 146 -0.76 23.05 12.79
N MET A 147 -0.08 22.15 12.09
CA MET A 147 0.92 21.27 12.71
C MET A 147 2.14 22.05 13.19
N LEU A 148 2.66 22.98 12.38
CA LEU A 148 3.81 23.81 12.75
C LEU A 148 3.50 24.77 13.88
N ILE A 149 2.36 25.49 13.82
CA ILE A 149 1.90 26.37 14.91
C ILE A 149 1.90 25.60 16.24
N LYS A 150 1.33 24.39 16.24
CA LYS A 150 1.22 23.57 17.46
C LYS A 150 2.57 23.02 17.95
N GLU A 151 3.49 22.65 17.06
CA GLU A 151 4.78 22.05 17.45
C GLU A 151 5.83 23.10 17.82
N LEU A 152 5.80 24.28 17.18
CA LEU A 152 6.82 25.33 17.34
C LEU A 152 6.34 26.51 18.17
N ASN A 153 5.04 26.59 18.48
CA ASN A 153 4.40 27.71 19.17
C ASN A 153 4.68 29.07 18.48
N ILE A 154 4.44 29.10 17.17
CA ILE A 154 4.68 30.26 16.28
C ILE A 154 3.37 30.77 15.68
N GLU A 155 3.40 32.02 15.21
CA GLU A 155 2.30 32.63 14.47
C GLU A 155 2.05 31.95 13.11
N GLU A 156 0.82 32.05 12.62
CA GLU A 156 0.38 31.45 11.35
C GLU A 156 1.22 31.92 10.16
N ALA A 157 1.50 33.23 10.08
CA ALA A 157 2.33 33.80 9.01
C ALA A 157 3.75 33.20 8.97
N GLU A 158 4.32 32.87 10.13
CA GLU A 158 5.64 32.24 10.21
C GLU A 158 5.58 30.77 9.78
N ALA A 159 4.55 30.04 10.22
CA ALA A 159 4.31 28.66 9.80
C ALA A 159 4.11 28.54 8.28
N GLU A 160 3.34 29.45 7.68
CA GLU A 160 3.17 29.56 6.23
C GLU A 160 4.49 29.77 5.52
N ARG A 161 5.31 30.72 6.02
CA ARG A 161 6.62 31.02 5.46
C ARG A 161 7.54 29.80 5.48
N LEU A 162 7.57 29.07 6.60
CA LEU A 162 8.37 27.85 6.75
C LEU A 162 7.91 26.75 5.80
N LEU A 163 6.60 26.49 5.68
CA LEU A 163 6.08 25.46 4.77
C LEU A 163 6.35 25.79 3.31
N LYS A 164 6.19 27.07 2.92
CA LYS A 164 6.50 27.51 1.57
C LYS A 164 7.99 27.39 1.26
N LYS A 165 8.86 27.64 2.24
CA LYS A 165 10.32 27.54 2.09
C LYS A 165 10.81 26.09 2.02
N PHE A 166 10.29 25.21 2.87
CA PHE A 166 10.83 23.86 3.06
C PHE A 166 9.96 22.73 2.47
N GLY A 167 8.77 23.05 1.97
CA GLY A 167 7.90 22.18 1.17
C GLY A 167 7.09 21.15 1.96
N ASN A 168 7.53 20.72 3.14
CA ASN A 168 6.77 19.83 4.02
C ASN A 168 7.04 20.12 5.51
N VAL A 169 6.23 19.50 6.38
CA VAL A 169 6.27 19.74 7.83
C VAL A 169 7.60 19.26 8.45
N ARG A 170 8.10 18.07 8.10
CA ARG A 170 9.38 17.57 8.63
C ARG A 170 10.53 18.51 8.32
N SER A 171 10.70 18.88 7.05
CA SER A 171 11.77 19.78 6.62
C SER A 171 11.67 21.14 7.30
N ALA A 172 10.45 21.67 7.46
CA ALA A 172 10.23 22.90 8.22
C ALA A 172 10.63 22.77 9.69
N LEU A 173 10.24 21.68 10.37
CA LEU A 173 10.62 21.43 11.77
C LEU A 173 12.15 21.28 11.92
N ASN A 174 12.80 20.53 11.03
CA ASN A 174 14.25 20.28 11.11
C ASN A 174 15.09 21.53 10.86
N ASN A 175 14.60 22.47 10.05
CA ASN A 175 15.31 23.71 9.73
C ASN A 175 14.85 24.91 10.59
N TYR A 176 13.90 24.71 11.49
CA TYR A 176 13.52 25.72 12.45
C TYR A 176 14.56 25.76 13.58
N SER A 177 15.56 26.60 13.41
CA SER A 177 16.40 27.03 14.52
C SER A 177 15.61 28.06 15.31
N HIS A 178 15.44 27.88 16.62
CA HIS A 178 15.05 29.01 17.47
C HIS A 178 16.03 30.13 17.14
N GLY A 179 15.52 31.28 16.69
CA GLY A 179 16.39 32.44 16.50
C GLY A 179 17.13 32.65 17.81
N ASN A 180 18.44 32.41 17.80
CA ASN A 180 19.34 32.92 18.83
C ASN A 180 19.20 34.44 18.88
#